data_AF-A0A0M5LDS3-F1
#
_entry.id   AF-A0A0M5LDS3-F1
#
_cell.length_a   1.000
_cell.length_b   1.000
_cell.length_c   1.000
_cell.angle_alpha   90.00
_cell.angle_beta   90.00
_cell.angle_gamma   90.00
#
_symmetry.space_group_name_H-M   'P 1'
#
loop_
_entity.id
_entity.type
_entity.pdbx_description
1 polymer ?
#
loop_
_entity_poly.entity_id
_entity_poly.type
_entity_poly.pdbx_seq_one_letter_code
_entity_poly.pdbx_strand_id
1 'polypeptide(L)' 'MNWIIVAPATVRSVWVRHDLETFQKRLKALEAFMAQGDSPVLTESQVLVGFRISYFSLT' A
#
# COMPACT_ATOMS: atom_id res chain seq x y z
N MET A 1 13.56 -4.05 21.23
CA MET A 1 12.52 -4.27 20.21
C MET A 1 11.50 -3.15 20.36
N ASN A 2 11.54 -2.13 19.51
CA ASN A 2 10.54 -1.06 19.54
C ASN A 2 9.35 -1.49 18.69
N TRP A 3 8.21 -1.66 19.32
CA TRP A 3 6.94 -1.85 18.64
C TRP A 3 6.43 -0.48 18.21
N ILE A 4 6.12 -0.33 16.92
CA ILE A 4 5.53 0.90 16.37
C ILE A 4 4.11 0.54 15.98
N ILE A 5 3.14 1.11 16.69
CA ILE A 5 1.72 1.03 16.35
C ILE A 5 1.35 2.33 15.63
N VAL A 6 0.88 2.20 14.39
CA VAL A 6 0.49 3.33 13.55
C VAL A 6 -1.02 3.31 13.39
N ALA A 7 -1.66 4.46 13.63
CA ALA A 7 -3.10 4.58 13.49
C ALA A 7 -3.53 4.60 12.00
N PRO A 8 -4.71 4.05 11.65
CA PRO A 8 -5.19 4.07 10.26
C PRO A 8 -5.37 5.50 9.73
N ALA A 9 -5.74 6.45 10.59
CA ALA A 9 -5.83 7.87 10.25
C ALA A 9 -4.47 8.44 9.82
N THR A 10 -3.39 8.07 10.52
CA THR A 10 -2.03 8.53 10.18
C THR A 10 -1.54 7.95 8.86
N VAL A 11 -1.86 6.69 8.57
CA VAL A 11 -1.56 6.07 7.26
C VAL A 11 -2.29 6.80 6.13
N ARG A 12 -3.56 7.15 6.34
CA ARG A 12 -4.34 7.93 5.36
C ARG A 12 -3.73 9.30 5.10
N SER A 13 -3.28 10.01 6.13
CA SER A 13 -2.61 11.31 5.97
C SER A 13 -1.33 11.22 5.14
N VAL A 14 -0.55 10.15 5.31
CA VAL A 14 0.65 9.90 4.49
C VAL A 14 0.25 9.69 3.03
N TRP A 15 -0.76 8.85 2.76
CA TRP A 15 -1.23 8.62 1.39
C TRP A 15 -1.69 9.90 0.70
N VAL A 16 -2.46 10.75 1.38
CA VAL A 16 -2.91 12.02 0.81
C VAL A 16 -1.75 12.95 0.49
N ARG A 17 -0.69 12.97 1.31
CA ARG A 17 0.51 13.80 1.05
C ARG A 17 1.38 13.31 -0.10
N HIS A 18 1.26 12.03 -0.47
CA HIS A 18 2.01 11.42 -1.55
C HIS A 18 1.16 11.16 -2.81
N ASP A 19 -0.03 11.77 -2.92
CA ASP A 19 -0.95 11.54 -4.04
C ASP A 19 -1.33 10.06 -4.24
N LEU A 20 -1.44 9.31 -3.14
CA LEU A 20 -1.79 7.88 -3.09
C LEU A 20 -3.17 7.65 -2.45
N GLU A 21 -4.08 8.61 -2.51
CA GLU A 21 -5.33 8.56 -1.76
C GLU A 21 -6.30 7.47 -2.25
N THR A 22 -6.22 7.05 -3.52
CA THR A 22 -7.05 5.98 -4.09
C THR A 22 -6.25 4.69 -4.33
N PHE A 23 -6.95 3.56 -4.38
CA PHE A 23 -6.31 2.27 -4.68
C PHE A 23 -5.64 2.24 -6.06
N GLN A 24 -6.26 2.85 -7.08
CA GLN A 24 -5.66 2.96 -8.42
C GLN A 24 -4.34 3.74 -8.41
N LYS A 25 -4.29 4.86 -7.67
CA LYS A 25 -3.05 5.64 -7.51
C LYS A 25 -1.96 4.82 -6.82
N ARG A 26 -2.32 4.04 -5.79
CA ARG A 26 -1.38 3.12 -5.11
C ARG A 26 -0.88 2.01 -6.03
N LEU A 27 -1.75 1.43 -6.85
CA LEU A 27 -1.36 0.38 -7.80
C LEU A 27 -0.38 0.91 -8.84
N LYS A 28 -0.65 2.08 -9.42
CA LYS A 28 0.26 2.72 -10.39
C LYS A 28 1.62 3.06 -9.77
N ALA A 29 1.64 3.52 -8.52
CA ALA A 29 2.89 3.77 -7.80
C ALA A 29 3.64 2.47 -7.50
N LEU A 30 2.93 1.39 -7.18
CA LEU A 30 3.52 0.06 -6.99
C LEU A 30 4.11 -0.48 -8.30
N GLU A 31 3.42 -0.36 -9.42
CA GLU A 31 3.93 -0.75 -10.75
C GLU A 31 5.21 0.00 -11.10
N ALA A 32 5.23 1.32 -10.89
CA ALA A 32 6.41 2.14 -11.11
C ALA A 32 7.58 1.77 -10.17
N PHE A 33 7.28 1.40 -8.93
CA PHE A 33 8.27 0.90 -7.98
C PHE A 33 8.81 -0.47 -8.39
N MET A 34 7.94 -1.37 -8.85
CA MET A 34 8.33 -2.70 -9.35
C MET A 34 9.20 -2.62 -10.61
N ALA A 35 9.01 -1.60 -11.43
CA ALA A 35 9.84 -1.35 -12.61
C ALA A 35 11.26 -0.81 -12.30
N GLN A 36 11.55 -0.39 -11.07
CA GLN A 36 12.84 0.24 -10.71
C GLN A 36 14.01 -0.77 -10.52
N GLY A 37 13.80 -2.06 -10.78
CA GLY A 37 14.87 -3.08 -10.81
C GLY A 37 15.23 -3.65 -9.43
N ASP A 38 15.25 -2.83 -8.38
CA ASP A 38 15.52 -3.23 -6.98
C ASP A 38 14.26 -3.60 -6.19
N SER A 39 13.14 -3.85 -6.89
CA SER A 39 11.87 -4.12 -6.22
C SER A 39 11.81 -5.54 -5.65
N PRO A 40 11.24 -5.72 -4.45
CA PRO A 40 11.01 -7.05 -3.90
C PRO A 40 9.98 -7.82 -4.73
N VAL A 41 10.24 -9.11 -4.97
CA VAL A 41 9.27 -10.02 -5.59
C VAL A 41 8.10 -10.20 -4.63
N LEU A 42 6.89 -9.81 -5.04
CA LEU A 42 5.68 -10.07 -4.27
C LEU A 42 5.35 -11.57 -4.30
N THR A 43 5.14 -12.16 -3.13
CA THR A 43 4.62 -13.53 -3.00
C THR A 43 3.10 -13.54 -3.19
N GLU A 44 2.50 -14.68 -3.57
CA GLU A 44 1.04 -14.80 -3.76
C GLU A 44 0.24 -14.34 -2.53
N SER A 45 0.75 -14.63 -1.34
CA SER A 45 0.15 -14.17 -0.07
C SER A 45 0.10 -12.65 0.05
N GLN A 46 1.11 -11.93 -0.44
CA GLN A 46 1.13 -10.46 -0.42
C GLN A 46 0.11 -9.87 -1.41
N VAL A 47 -0.04 -10.51 -2.57
CA VAL A 47 -1.04 -10.10 -3.59
C VAL A 47 -2.47 -10.31 -3.06
N LEU A 48 -2.74 -11.44 -2.41
CA LEU A 48 -4.05 -11.74 -1.80
C LEU A 48 -4.41 -10.76 -0.66
N VAL A 49 -3.43 -10.39 0.17
CA VAL A 49 -3.62 -9.40 1.24
C VAL A 49 -3.88 -8.02 0.65
N GLY A 50 -3.16 -7.60 -0.40
CA GLY A 50 -3.40 -6.35 -1.10
C GLY A 50 -4.82 -6.24 -1.67
N PHE A 51 -5.34 -7.34 -2.22
CA PHE A 51 -6.73 -7.42 -2.66
C PHE A 51 -7.69 -7.23 -1.48
N ARG A 52 -7.51 -7.98 -0.39
CA ARG A 52 -8.40 -7.94 0.80
C ARG A 52 -8.45 -6.58 1.50
N ILE A 53 -7.32 -5.86 1.59
CA ILE A 53 -7.27 -4.51 2.20
C ILE A 53 -8.06 -3.49 1.37
N SER A 54 -8.12 -3.70 0.06
CA SER A 54 -8.84 -2.80 -0.85
C SER A 54 -10.36 -2.85 -0.62
N TYR A 55 -10.91 -4.03 -0.39
CA TYR A 55 -12.34 -4.20 -0.06
C TYR A 55 -12.70 -3.69 1.35
N PHE A 56 -11.77 -3.79 2.31
CA PHE A 56 -11.98 -3.31 3.67
C PHE A 56 -11.99 -1.78 3.79
N SER A 57 -11.35 -1.08 2.85
CA SER A 57 -11.32 0.39 2.84
C SER A 57 -12.54 1.04 2.16
N LEU A 58 -13.47 0.23 1.63
CA LEU A 58 -14.71 0.64 0.92
C LEU A 58 -15.99 0.41 1.75
N THR A 59 -15.90 -0.18 2.94
CA THR A 59 -16.95 -0.27 3.97
C THR A 59 -16.62 0.63 5.14
#